data_AF-A0A350IH98-F1
#
_entry.id   AF-A0A350IH98-F1
#
_cell.length_a   1.000
_cell.length_b   1.000
_cell.length_c   1.000
_cell.angle_alpha   90.00
_cell.angle_beta   90.00
_cell.angle_gamma   90.00
#
_symmetry.space_group_name_H-M   'P 1'
#
loop_
_entity.id
_entity.type
_entity.pdbx_description
1 polymer ?
#
loop_
_entity_poly.entity_id
_entity_poly.type
_entity_poly.pdbx_seq_one_letter_code
_entity_poly.pdbx_strand_id
1 'polypeptide(L)'
;MASKYEWQYCSLGGAIRVKIGSGEDIAHLGELDQKLWTVLSCPVDGLEFDKQTLEFLDTEKDGKILVNEVVQAAQWLTSVIKDKDSILKGDSTLSLDNIDTSTDTGKRL
;
A
#
# COMPACT_ATOMS: atom_id res chain seq x y z
N MET A 1 -5.55 -23.56 9.67
CA MET A 1 -4.18 -23.11 9.37
C MET A 1 -4.32 -22.08 8.27
N ALA A 2 -4.09 -20.80 8.55
CA ALA A 2 -4.22 -19.76 7.52
C ALA A 2 -3.08 -19.96 6.50
N SER A 3 -3.43 -20.17 5.24
CA SER A 3 -2.48 -20.30 4.15
C SER A 3 -1.66 -19.01 4.07
N LYS A 4 -0.34 -19.12 4.27
CA LYS A 4 0.58 -17.99 4.20
C LYS A 4 0.58 -17.47 2.77
N TYR A 5 0.35 -16.18 2.56
CA TYR A 5 0.32 -15.58 1.23
C TYR A 5 1.64 -15.84 0.47
N GLU A 6 1.54 -16.33 -0.77
CA GLU A 6 2.69 -16.74 -1.59
C GLU A 6 3.30 -15.55 -2.33
N TRP A 7 4.16 -14.83 -1.62
CA TRP A 7 4.91 -13.70 -2.17
C TRP A 7 5.85 -14.10 -3.30
N GLN A 8 5.87 -13.28 -4.35
CA GLN A 8 6.85 -13.36 -5.42
C GLN A 8 8.06 -12.50 -5.11
N TYR A 9 9.25 -12.98 -5.47
CA TYR A 9 10.52 -12.30 -5.19
C TYR A 9 11.32 -12.10 -6.47
N CYS A 10 12.06 -10.99 -6.54
CA CYS A 10 12.96 -10.70 -7.64
C CYS A 10 14.33 -10.30 -7.10
N SER A 11 15.40 -10.74 -7.77
CA SER A 11 16.76 -10.30 -7.47
C SER A 11 17.08 -9.09 -8.35
N LEU A 12 17.22 -7.93 -7.73
CA LEU A 12 17.54 -6.66 -8.39
C LEU A 12 18.81 -6.09 -7.74
N GLY A 13 19.89 -5.99 -8.53
CA GLY A 13 21.16 -5.43 -8.05
C GLY A 13 21.82 -6.22 -6.91
N GLY A 14 21.59 -7.54 -6.83
CA GLY A 14 22.15 -8.40 -5.78
C GLY A 14 21.35 -8.44 -4.47
N ALA A 15 20.23 -7.71 -4.40
CA ALA A 15 19.30 -7.77 -3.27
C ALA A 15 18.00 -8.48 -3.69
N ILE A 16 17.46 -9.30 -2.78
CA ILE A 16 16.13 -9.91 -2.95
C ILE A 16 15.10 -8.86 -2.55
N ARG A 17 14.16 -8.58 -3.45
CA ARG A 17 13.03 -7.67 -3.22
C ARG A 17 11.72 -8.40 -3.45
N VAL A 18 10.69 -8.00 -2.71
CA VAL A 18 9.32 -8.44 -2.98
C VAL A 18 8.86 -7.83 -4.30
N LYS A 19 8.15 -8.62 -5.10
CA LYS A 19 7.51 -8.16 -6.33
C LYS A 19 6.03 -7.92 -6.04
N ILE A 20 5.60 -6.67 -6.12
CA ILE A 20 4.18 -6.30 -6.09
C ILE A 20 3.68 -6.31 -7.53
N GLY A 21 2.77 -7.23 -7.86
CA GLY A 21 2.25 -7.43 -9.21
C GLY A 21 0.73 -7.52 -9.31
N SER A 22 0.04 -7.64 -8.18
CA SER A 22 -1.41 -7.74 -8.08
C SER A 22 -1.97 -6.90 -6.93
N GLY A 23 -3.25 -6.55 -7.01
CA GLY A 23 -3.93 -5.85 -5.93
C GLY A 23 -4.01 -6.67 -4.63
N GLU A 24 -3.95 -8.00 -4.74
CA GLU A 24 -3.85 -8.90 -3.59
C GLU A 24 -2.51 -8.73 -2.86
N ASP A 25 -1.40 -8.53 -3.57
CA ASP A 25 -0.11 -8.26 -2.95
C ASP A 25 -0.19 -7.03 -2.03
N ILE A 26 -0.93 -5.99 -2.45
CA ILE A 26 -1.14 -4.78 -1.65
C ILE A 26 -1.98 -5.09 -0.40
N ALA A 27 -3.05 -5.90 -0.54
CA ALA A 27 -3.91 -6.27 0.58
C ALA A 27 -3.17 -7.11 1.64
N HIS A 28 -2.24 -7.95 1.18
CA HIS A 28 -1.46 -8.84 2.04
C HIS A 28 -0.16 -8.21 2.56
N LEU A 29 0.15 -6.94 2.27
CA LEU A 29 1.37 -6.25 2.72
C LEU A 29 1.65 -6.39 4.22
N GLY A 30 0.61 -6.47 5.06
CA GLY A 30 0.76 -6.68 6.51
C GLY A 30 1.29 -8.06 6.92
N GLU A 31 1.26 -9.05 6.03
CA GLU A 31 1.84 -10.39 6.23
C GLU A 31 3.28 -10.49 5.74
N LEU A 32 3.80 -9.45 5.07
CA LEU A 32 5.18 -9.42 4.59
C LEU A 32 6.15 -9.31 5.76
N ASP A 33 7.21 -10.14 5.74
CA ASP A 33 8.25 -10.09 6.77
C ASP A 33 8.95 -8.73 6.78
N GLN A 34 9.02 -8.09 7.95
CA GLN A 34 9.58 -6.75 8.10
C GLN A 34 11.04 -6.64 7.63
N LYS A 35 11.81 -7.74 7.61
CA LYS A 35 13.21 -7.74 7.14
C LYS A 35 13.34 -7.51 5.64
N LEU A 36 12.27 -7.69 4.88
CA LEU A 36 12.23 -7.45 3.44
C LEU A 36 11.93 -5.98 3.10
N TRP A 37 11.51 -5.18 4.09
CA TRP A 37 11.27 -3.76 3.91
C TRP A 37 12.61 -3.03 3.80
N THR A 38 12.83 -2.38 2.65
CA THR A 38 14.09 -1.67 2.38
C THR A 38 14.19 -0.35 3.16
N VAL A 39 13.07 0.23 3.56
CA VAL A 39 13.00 1.51 4.28
C VAL A 39 12.17 1.31 5.55
N LEU A 40 12.81 1.47 6.71
CA LEU A 40 12.14 1.39 8.02
C LEU A 40 11.44 2.72 8.38
N SER A 41 11.88 3.83 7.79
CA SER A 41 11.33 5.16 7.99
C SER A 41 11.59 6.04 6.76
N CYS A 42 10.55 6.38 6.00
CA CYS A 42 10.65 7.23 4.81
C CYS A 42 10.29 8.68 5.18
N PRO A 43 11.09 9.72 4.88
CA PRO A 43 10.72 11.09 5.18
C PRO A 43 9.54 11.56 4.31
N VAL A 44 8.67 12.41 4.85
CA VAL A 44 7.58 13.04 4.07
C VAL A 44 8.04 14.24 3.23
N ASP A 45 9.30 14.65 3.40
CA ASP A 45 9.90 15.84 2.77
C ASP A 45 11.22 15.46 2.07
N GLY A 46 11.59 16.22 1.04
CA GLY A 46 12.84 16.01 0.29
C GLY A 46 12.80 14.83 -0.69
N LEU A 47 11.62 14.31 -1.00
CA LEU A 47 11.40 13.31 -2.06
C LEU A 47 10.90 13.99 -3.35
N GLU A 48 11.05 13.31 -4.48
CA GLU A 48 10.47 13.74 -5.78
C GLU A 48 8.93 13.59 -5.83
N PHE A 49 8.30 13.30 -4.70
CA PHE A 49 6.86 13.16 -4.52
C PHE A 49 6.26 14.39 -3.86
N ASP A 50 4.97 14.61 -4.10
CA ASP A 50 4.23 15.69 -3.45
C ASP A 50 4.15 15.47 -1.94
N LYS A 51 4.64 16.45 -1.19
CA LYS A 51 4.70 16.41 0.28
C LYS A 51 3.32 16.23 0.90
N GLN A 52 2.31 16.96 0.41
CA GLN A 52 0.96 16.90 0.97
C GLN A 52 0.38 15.49 0.85
N THR A 53 0.69 14.80 -0.25
CA THR A 53 0.33 13.40 -0.47
C THR A 53 1.00 12.47 0.55
N LEU A 54 2.28 12.68 0.83
CA LEU A 54 3.02 11.90 1.83
C LEU A 54 2.56 12.18 3.26
N GLU A 55 2.13 13.41 3.56
CA GLU A 55 1.53 13.79 4.85
C GLU A 55 0.21 13.07 5.13
N PHE A 56 -0.53 12.62 4.10
CA PHE A 56 -1.70 11.76 4.33
C PHE A 56 -1.34 10.33 4.76
N LEU A 57 -0.12 9.88 4.46
CA LEU A 57 0.38 8.58 4.91
C LEU A 57 1.02 8.65 6.30
N ASP A 58 1.53 9.82 6.71
CA ASP A 58 2.07 10.09 8.05
C ASP A 58 0.94 10.43 9.03
N THR A 59 0.27 9.38 9.52
CA THR A 59 -0.80 9.47 10.51
C THR A 59 -0.33 10.02 11.85
N GLU A 60 0.92 9.77 12.25
CA GLU A 60 1.50 10.27 13.50
C GLU A 60 2.02 11.71 13.41
N LYS A 61 2.18 12.25 12.20
CA LYS A 61 2.69 13.60 11.91
C LYS A 61 4.09 13.85 12.47
N ASP A 62 4.95 12.82 12.49
CA ASP A 62 6.36 12.93 12.90
C ASP A 62 7.28 13.32 11.73
N GLY A 63 6.73 13.48 10.53
CA GLY A 63 7.47 13.74 9.29
C GLY A 63 8.14 12.49 8.71
N LYS A 64 7.74 11.30 9.18
CA LYS A 64 8.29 10.01 8.76
C LYS A 64 7.16 9.00 8.60
N ILE A 65 7.14 8.33 7.46
CA ILE A 65 6.23 7.23 7.17
C ILE A 65 6.89 5.93 7.61
N LEU A 66 6.25 5.24 8.56
CA LEU A 66 6.66 3.93 9.04
C LEU A 66 5.98 2.79 8.27
N VAL A 67 6.59 1.61 8.32
CA VAL A 67 6.05 0.38 7.70
C VAL A 67 4.59 0.13 8.09
N ASN A 68 4.26 0.31 9.37
CA ASN A 68 2.91 0.09 9.88
C ASN A 68 1.89 1.06 9.27
N GLU A 69 2.28 2.28 8.96
CA GLU A 69 1.40 3.29 8.35
C GLU A 69 1.13 2.96 6.89
N VAL A 70 2.17 2.52 6.16
CA VAL A 70 2.01 2.01 4.78
C VAL A 70 1.07 0.80 4.74
N VAL A 71 1.25 -0.14 5.66
CA VAL A 71 0.39 -1.33 5.76
C VAL A 71 -1.06 -0.93 6.05
N GLN A 72 -1.29 -0.01 6.99
CA GLN A 72 -2.64 0.48 7.30
C GLN A 72 -3.28 1.18 6.11
N ALA A 73 -2.54 2.04 5.40
CA ALA A 73 -3.01 2.70 4.19
C ALA A 73 -3.38 1.69 3.09
N ALA A 74 -2.54 0.66 2.88
CA ALA A 74 -2.79 -0.40 1.92
C ALA A 74 -4.04 -1.24 2.27
N GLN A 75 -4.21 -1.60 3.54
CA GLN A 75 -5.38 -2.33 4.03
C GLN A 75 -6.67 -1.50 3.89
N TRP A 76 -6.60 -0.21 4.23
CA TRP A 76 -7.71 0.70 4.04
C TRP A 76 -8.09 0.82 2.55
N LEU A 77 -7.11 1.06 1.68
CA LEU A 77 -7.32 1.23 0.24
C LEU A 77 -7.95 -0.03 -0.39
N THR A 78 -7.44 -1.21 -0.03
CA THR A 78 -7.95 -2.49 -0.53
C THR A 78 -9.28 -2.91 0.11
N SER A 79 -9.70 -2.27 1.21
CA SER A 79 -11.01 -2.45 1.81
C SER A 79 -12.09 -1.55 1.19
N VAL A 80 -11.71 -0.41 0.59
CA VAL A 80 -12.66 0.54 -0.02
C VAL A 80 -12.79 0.36 -1.54
N ILE A 81 -11.92 -0.42 -2.17
CA ILE A 81 -11.94 -0.67 -3.61
C ILE A 81 -12.37 -2.12 -3.89
N LYS A 82 -13.24 -2.31 -4.89
CA LYS A 82 -13.69 -3.62 -5.37
C LYS A 82 -12.61 -4.32 -6.18
N ASP A 83 -12.11 -3.67 -7.23
CA ASP A 83 -11.04 -4.18 -8.11
C ASP A 83 -9.68 -3.69 -7.60
N LYS A 84 -9.01 -4.48 -6.75
CA LYS A 84 -7.73 -4.08 -6.16
C LYS A 84 -6.64 -3.89 -7.23
N ASP A 85 -6.69 -4.65 -8.32
CA ASP A 85 -5.72 -4.55 -9.42
C ASP A 85 -5.80 -3.22 -10.18
N SER A 86 -6.92 -2.50 -10.12
CA SER A 86 -7.03 -1.14 -10.64
C SER A 86 -5.98 -0.19 -10.05
N ILE A 87 -5.56 -0.40 -8.80
CA ILE A 87 -4.55 0.42 -8.11
C ILE A 87 -3.22 0.35 -8.86
N LEU A 88 -2.87 -0.82 -9.40
CA LEU A 88 -1.62 -1.05 -10.11
C LEU A 88 -1.61 -0.54 -11.54
N LYS A 89 -2.78 -0.21 -12.11
CA LYS A 89 -2.86 0.39 -13.45
C LYS A 89 -2.27 1.79 -13.50
N GLY A 90 -2.18 2.47 -12.35
CA GLY A 90 -1.61 3.82 -12.25
C GLY A 90 -2.44 4.88 -12.98
N ASP A 91 -3.73 4.61 -13.17
CA ASP A 91 -4.65 5.55 -13.80
C ASP A 91 -4.85 6.78 -12.90
N SER A 92 -4.95 7.96 -13.49
CA SER A 92 -5.14 9.21 -12.73
C SER A 92 -6.58 9.38 -12.24
N THR A 93 -7.48 8.48 -12.64
CA THR A 93 -8.89 8.51 -12.29
C THR A 93 -9.32 7.21 -11.64
N LEU A 94 -10.11 7.31 -10.57
CA LEU A 94 -10.76 6.18 -9.94
C LEU A 94 -12.26 6.22 -10.28
N SER A 95 -12.75 5.20 -10.98
CA SER A 95 -14.18 5.06 -11.24
C SER A 95 -14.94 4.89 -9.93
N LEU A 96 -16.00 5.68 -9.73
CA LEU A 96 -16.88 5.56 -8.55
C LEU A 96 -17.49 4.16 -8.41
N ASP A 97 -17.75 3.48 -9.53
CA ASP A 97 -18.26 2.11 -9.53
C ASP A 97 -17.29 1.12 -8.87
N ASN A 98 -16.00 1.45 -8.86
CA ASN A 98 -14.95 0.66 -8.24
C ASN A 98 -14.85 0.84 -6.72
N ILE A 99 -15.57 1.81 -6.15
CA ILE A 99 -15.64 2.00 -4.70
C ILE A 99 -16.62 0.98 -4.13
N ASP A 100 -16.21 0.24 -3.10
CA ASP A 100 -17.06 -0.71 -2.39
C ASP A 100 -18.01 0.02 -1.45
N THR A 101 -19.19 0.37 -1.97
CA THR A 101 -20.29 0.97 -1.22
C THR A 101 -21.01 -0.01 -0.30
N SER A 102 -20.51 -1.24 -0.13
CA SER A 102 -21.04 -2.19 0.87
C SER A 102 -20.46 -1.89 2.25
N THR A 103 -19.23 -1.38 2.32
CA THR A 103 -18.59 -0.93 3.56
C THR A 103 -19.06 0.46 4.01
N ASP A 104 -19.08 0.73 5.32
CA ASP A 104 -19.40 2.08 5.86
C ASP A 104 -18.44 3.13 5.29
N THR A 105 -17.15 2.80 5.21
CA THR A 105 -16.12 3.66 4.66
C THR A 105 -16.37 3.99 3.18
N GLY A 106 -16.64 2.98 2.34
CA GLY A 106 -16.90 3.22 0.92
C GLY A 106 -18.24 3.90 0.63
N LYS A 107 -19.22 3.85 1.54
CA LYS A 107 -20.45 4.69 1.43
C LYS A 107 -20.22 6.17 1.72
N ARG A 108 -19.15 6.49 2.45
CA ARG A 108 -18.83 7.85 2.90
C ARG A 108 -17.87 8.59 1.95
N LEU A 109 -17.31 7.88 0.97
CA LEU A 109 -16.50 8.41 -0.13
C LEU A 109 -17.39 8.83 -1.29
#